data_AF-A0A2R6KAL3-F1
#
_entry.id   AF-A0A2R6KAL3-F1
#
_cell.length_a   1.000
_cell.length_b   1.000
_cell.length_c   1.000
_cell.angle_alpha   90.00
_cell.angle_beta   90.00
_cell.angle_gamma   90.00
#
_symmetry.space_group_name_H-M   'P 1'
#
loop_
_entity.id
_entity.type
_entity.pdbx_description
1 polymer ?
#
loop_
_entity_poly.entity_id
_entity_poly.type
_entity_poly.pdbx_seq_one_letter_code
_entity_poly.pdbx_strand_id
1 'polypeptide(L)'
;MSDAAHPATDDARAAADALVEDLTDAHNALQRARDRVDAVGEDDLRAVADTYEDLTRLFDRYEEAVTGDGDFQTFIEFQGKIAAVTEELPEDVRRRDVFERVDDRLQQRRLTESDWQSVRSALEPVRDDVDRLEARDEARKRYEDARFTARRRIDALEDRIADLEGLQRLGDADLEAPTERLRDPIEAYNDRVRDAFDEFRRSVSARDFLDFVVKTRAYPLVGFESPPDDLHEYVASHEAGEEPVDQLLEYADYSKSKLDHYVADPEALKRNVSTRRTYLRRLGAE
;
A
#
# COMPACT_ATOMS: atom_id res chain seq x y z
N MET A 1 12.87 21.57 9.63
CA MET A 1 11.93 20.43 9.51
C MET A 1 10.81 20.71 10.48
N SER A 2 9.61 20.90 9.94
CA SER A 2 8.47 21.56 10.59
C SER A 2 8.00 20.77 11.81
N ASP A 3 8.19 21.36 12.99
CA ASP A 3 7.51 20.99 14.22
C ASP A 3 6.06 21.48 14.09
N ALA A 4 5.22 20.64 13.48
CA ALA A 4 3.80 20.88 13.40
C ALA A 4 3.21 20.62 14.79
N ALA A 5 3.09 21.70 15.57
CA ALA A 5 2.25 21.79 16.74
C ALA A 5 0.89 21.13 16.44
N HIS A 6 0.74 19.88 16.87
CA HIS A 6 -0.57 19.26 16.99
C HIS A 6 -1.31 20.09 18.04
N PRO A 7 -2.46 20.69 17.72
CA PRO A 7 -3.27 21.34 18.73
C PRO A 7 -3.77 20.22 19.65
N ALA A 8 -3.08 20.02 20.77
CA ALA A 8 -3.68 19.40 21.93
C ALA A 8 -4.82 20.34 22.36
N THR A 9 -6.01 19.77 22.57
CA THR A 9 -7.26 20.39 23.05
C THR A 9 -8.37 20.66 22.00
N ASP A 10 -8.65 19.70 21.14
CA ASP A 10 -10.06 19.26 21.08
C ASP A 10 -10.20 18.19 22.17
N ASP A 11 -11.18 18.33 23.06
CA ASP A 11 -11.49 17.30 24.06
C ASP A 11 -11.73 15.98 23.31
N ALA A 12 -10.80 15.03 23.44
CA ALA A 12 -10.85 13.77 22.70
C ALA A 12 -12.13 12.99 22.98
N ARG A 13 -12.72 13.19 24.17
CA ARG A 13 -14.00 12.62 24.54
C ARG A 13 -15.15 13.31 23.81
N ALA A 14 -15.19 14.65 23.82
CA ALA A 14 -16.19 15.40 23.05
C ALA A 14 -16.11 15.09 21.54
N ALA A 15 -14.91 14.95 20.98
CA ALA A 15 -14.73 14.56 19.59
C ALA A 15 -15.21 13.12 19.31
N ALA A 16 -15.03 12.20 20.26
CA ALA A 16 -15.57 10.84 20.15
C ALA A 16 -17.10 10.83 20.27
N ASP A 17 -17.66 11.62 21.20
CA ASP A 17 -19.11 11.74 21.39
C ASP A 17 -19.78 12.30 20.12
N ALA A 18 -19.17 13.30 19.47
CA ALA A 18 -19.66 13.82 18.19
C ALA A 18 -19.67 12.76 17.07
N LEU A 19 -18.61 11.95 16.96
CA LEU A 19 -18.57 10.85 15.98
C LEU A 19 -19.63 9.77 16.25
N VAL A 20 -19.91 9.50 17.52
CA VAL A 20 -20.96 8.56 17.93
C VAL A 20 -22.33 9.12 17.58
N GLU A 21 -22.57 10.41 17.82
CA GLU A 21 -23.80 11.12 17.44
C GLU A 21 -24.02 11.07 15.92
N ASP A 22 -23.02 11.48 15.13
CA ASP A 22 -23.08 11.45 13.67
C ASP A 22 -23.40 10.06 13.12
N LEU A 23 -22.73 9.02 13.64
CA LEU A 23 -22.96 7.65 13.22
C LEU A 23 -24.37 7.16 13.61
N THR A 24 -24.83 7.53 14.79
CA THR A 24 -26.17 7.17 15.29
C THR A 24 -27.26 7.83 14.45
N ASP A 25 -27.09 9.12 14.14
CA ASP A 25 -28.03 9.87 13.30
C ASP A 25 -28.07 9.35 11.88
N ALA A 26 -26.90 9.07 11.28
CA ALA A 26 -26.83 8.47 9.96
C ALA A 26 -27.48 7.07 9.92
N HIS A 27 -27.25 6.26 10.95
CA HIS A 27 -27.89 4.96 11.09
C HIS A 27 -29.42 5.08 11.18
N ASN A 28 -29.91 5.95 12.07
CA ASN A 28 -31.35 6.18 12.26
C ASN A 28 -32.01 6.75 10.99
N ALA A 29 -31.31 7.61 10.24
CA ALA A 29 -31.79 8.13 8.97
C ALA A 29 -31.89 7.02 7.92
N LEU A 30 -30.90 6.13 7.84
CA LEU A 30 -30.91 4.97 6.94
C LEU A 30 -32.04 4.00 7.28
N GLN A 31 -32.26 3.67 8.56
CA GLN A 31 -33.37 2.80 8.95
C GLN A 31 -34.72 3.40 8.56
N ARG A 32 -34.95 4.69 8.87
CA ARG A 32 -36.17 5.38 8.45
C ARG A 32 -36.35 5.39 6.93
N ALA A 33 -35.28 5.51 6.16
CA ALA A 33 -35.37 5.47 4.70
C ALA A 33 -35.68 4.05 4.17
N ARG A 34 -35.10 3.01 4.78
CA ARG A 34 -35.44 1.61 4.50
C ARG A 34 -36.90 1.32 4.81
N ASP A 35 -37.37 1.70 6.00
CA ASP A 35 -38.77 1.51 6.41
C ASP A 35 -39.75 2.17 5.42
N ARG A 36 -39.41 3.35 4.88
CA ARG A 36 -40.22 4.03 3.85
C ARG A 36 -40.25 3.29 2.51
N VAL A 37 -39.14 2.67 2.12
CA VAL A 37 -39.06 1.84 0.91
C VAL A 37 -39.82 0.54 1.12
N ASP A 38 -39.61 -0.13 2.25
CA ASP A 38 -40.23 -1.41 2.61
C ASP A 38 -41.76 -1.29 2.79
N ALA A 39 -42.24 -0.15 3.29
CA ALA A 39 -43.68 0.11 3.42
C ALA A 39 -44.43 0.14 2.08
N VAL A 40 -43.70 0.32 0.97
CA VAL A 40 -44.24 0.30 -0.38
C VAL A 40 -43.90 -1.01 -1.09
N GLY A 41 -42.66 -1.48 -0.94
CA GLY A 41 -42.10 -2.57 -1.73
C GLY A 41 -40.96 -2.05 -2.62
N GLU A 42 -39.76 -2.57 -2.42
CA GLU A 42 -38.58 -2.11 -3.18
C GLU A 42 -38.67 -2.47 -4.66
N ASP A 43 -39.19 -3.65 -4.99
CA ASP A 43 -39.30 -4.10 -6.38
C ASP A 43 -40.31 -3.26 -7.17
N ASP A 44 -41.45 -2.91 -6.56
CA ASP A 44 -42.43 -2.00 -7.14
C ASP A 44 -41.84 -0.60 -7.38
N LEU A 45 -41.08 -0.08 -6.41
CA LEU A 45 -40.43 1.22 -6.53
C LEU A 45 -39.36 1.21 -7.63
N ARG A 46 -38.58 0.12 -7.77
CA ARG A 46 -37.58 -0.01 -8.84
C ARG A 46 -38.23 -0.06 -10.21
N ALA A 47 -39.31 -0.85 -10.39
CA ALA A 47 -40.03 -0.91 -11.67
C ALA A 47 -40.55 0.48 -12.09
N VAL A 48 -41.09 1.24 -11.14
CA VAL A 48 -41.52 2.64 -11.36
C VAL A 48 -40.35 3.54 -11.72
N ALA A 49 -39.22 3.42 -11.02
CA ALA A 49 -38.03 4.23 -11.25
C ALA A 49 -37.40 3.95 -12.61
N ASP A 50 -37.28 2.69 -13.01
CA ASP A 50 -36.73 2.28 -14.31
C ASP A 50 -37.58 2.86 -15.45
N THR A 51 -38.91 2.73 -15.33
CA THR A 51 -39.86 3.31 -16.31
C THR A 51 -39.77 4.84 -16.35
N TYR A 52 -39.69 5.48 -15.19
CA TYR A 52 -39.56 6.93 -15.10
C TYR A 52 -38.24 7.42 -15.71
N GLU A 53 -37.15 6.67 -15.54
CA GLU A 53 -35.86 6.99 -16.15
C GLU A 53 -35.92 6.88 -17.67
N ASP A 54 -36.49 5.80 -18.20
CA ASP A 54 -36.64 5.61 -19.65
C ASP A 54 -37.55 6.68 -20.27
N LEU A 55 -38.64 7.04 -19.59
CA LEU A 55 -39.52 8.14 -19.98
C LEU A 55 -38.78 9.48 -19.98
N THR A 56 -38.02 9.78 -18.92
CA THR A 56 -37.28 11.05 -18.81
C THR A 56 -36.18 11.15 -19.87
N ARG A 57 -35.50 10.04 -20.18
CA ARG A 57 -34.53 9.98 -21.29
C ARG A 57 -35.16 10.26 -22.65
N LEU A 58 -36.43 9.89 -22.86
CA LEU A 58 -37.17 10.26 -24.05
C LEU A 58 -37.50 11.75 -24.05
N PHE A 59 -37.91 12.31 -22.92
CA PHE A 59 -38.17 13.76 -22.81
C PHE A 59 -36.93 14.58 -23.12
N ASP A 60 -35.80 14.26 -22.49
CA ASP A 60 -34.53 14.98 -22.70
C ASP A 60 -34.06 14.94 -24.17
N ARG A 61 -34.42 13.89 -24.90
CA ARG A 61 -34.03 13.73 -26.32
C ARG A 61 -34.96 14.45 -27.29
N TYR A 62 -36.26 14.44 -27.00
CA TYR A 62 -37.28 14.83 -27.99
C TYR A 62 -37.97 16.17 -27.67
N GLU A 63 -38.01 16.61 -26.40
CA GLU A 63 -38.80 17.78 -25.97
C GLU A 63 -38.56 19.01 -26.85
N GLU A 64 -37.31 19.40 -27.07
CA GLU A 64 -36.99 20.56 -27.91
C GLU A 64 -37.45 20.39 -29.36
N ALA A 65 -37.35 19.17 -29.90
CA ALA A 65 -37.65 18.86 -31.30
C ALA A 65 -39.15 18.71 -31.57
N VAL A 66 -39.95 18.36 -30.56
CA VAL A 66 -41.39 18.08 -30.70
C VAL A 66 -42.27 19.20 -30.12
N THR A 67 -41.67 20.24 -29.54
CA THR A 67 -42.37 21.43 -29.04
C THR A 67 -42.56 22.48 -30.13
N GLY A 68 -43.78 23.00 -30.29
CA GLY A 68 -44.07 24.06 -31.25
C GLY A 68 -44.17 23.58 -32.71
N ASP A 69 -43.37 24.16 -33.62
CA ASP A 69 -43.37 23.85 -35.06
C ASP A 69 -42.37 22.73 -35.44
N GLY A 70 -42.14 21.80 -34.51
CA GLY A 70 -41.23 20.68 -34.67
C GLY A 70 -41.49 19.78 -35.88
N ASP A 71 -40.49 18.97 -36.25
CA ASP A 71 -40.61 18.01 -37.33
C ASP A 71 -41.68 16.95 -37.01
N PHE A 72 -42.69 16.86 -37.89
CA PHE A 72 -43.82 15.95 -37.70
C PHE A 72 -43.40 14.47 -37.69
N GLN A 73 -42.35 14.10 -38.43
CA GLN A 73 -41.86 12.72 -38.40
C GLN A 73 -41.25 12.40 -37.03
N THR A 74 -40.42 13.30 -36.50
CA THR A 74 -39.86 13.22 -35.15
C THR A 74 -40.95 13.17 -34.07
N PHE A 75 -42.04 13.92 -34.27
CA PHE A 75 -43.22 13.90 -33.38
C PHE A 75 -43.90 12.52 -33.32
N ILE A 76 -44.15 11.89 -34.47
CA ILE A 76 -44.76 10.55 -34.55
C ILE A 76 -43.82 9.48 -33.98
N GLU A 77 -42.52 9.60 -34.22
CA GLU A 77 -41.53 8.69 -33.62
C GLU A 77 -41.53 8.78 -32.09
N PHE A 78 -41.58 10.00 -31.54
CA PHE A 78 -41.69 10.22 -30.11
C PHE A 78 -42.95 9.58 -29.53
N GLN A 79 -44.13 9.82 -30.14
CA GLN A 79 -45.40 9.21 -29.69
C GLN A 79 -45.36 7.68 -29.72
N GLY A 80 -44.77 7.09 -30.77
CA GLY A 80 -44.61 5.64 -30.85
C GLY A 80 -43.71 5.07 -29.76
N LYS A 81 -42.66 5.80 -29.37
CA LYS A 81 -41.76 5.40 -28.28
C LYS A 81 -42.42 5.53 -26.91
N ILE A 82 -43.20 6.57 -26.68
CA ILE A 82 -43.95 6.75 -25.43
C ILE A 82 -44.99 5.63 -25.28
N ALA A 83 -45.75 5.34 -26.34
CA ALA A 83 -46.72 4.25 -26.34
C ALA A 83 -46.06 2.88 -26.08
N ALA A 84 -44.89 2.62 -26.65
CA ALA A 84 -44.15 1.38 -26.38
C ALA A 84 -43.77 1.26 -24.89
N VAL A 85 -43.29 2.35 -24.28
CA VAL A 85 -42.96 2.36 -22.85
C VAL A 85 -44.18 2.08 -21.99
N THR A 86 -45.35 2.64 -22.32
CA THR A 86 -46.58 2.42 -21.53
C THR A 86 -47.25 1.07 -21.79
N GLU A 87 -47.16 0.52 -23.00
CA GLU A 87 -47.72 -0.80 -23.35
C GLU A 87 -46.89 -1.95 -22.77
N GLU A 88 -45.57 -1.80 -22.67
CA GLU A 88 -44.66 -2.79 -22.10
C GLU A 88 -44.71 -2.86 -20.55
N LEU A 89 -45.37 -1.88 -19.91
CA LEU A 89 -45.56 -1.86 -18.46
C LEU A 89 -46.44 -3.03 -17.98
N PRO A 90 -45.96 -3.83 -17.00
CA PRO A 90 -46.80 -4.82 -16.34
C PRO A 90 -48.09 -4.19 -15.76
N GLU A 91 -49.19 -4.93 -15.83
CA GLU A 91 -50.52 -4.44 -15.45
C GLU A 91 -50.64 -4.10 -13.95
N ASP A 92 -49.80 -4.71 -13.12
CA ASP A 92 -49.73 -4.57 -11.67
C ASP A 92 -48.71 -3.52 -11.21
N VAL A 93 -48.03 -2.81 -12.14
CA VAL A 93 -47.09 -1.75 -11.76
C VAL A 93 -47.79 -0.62 -11.00
N ARG A 94 -47.18 -0.27 -9.87
CA ARG A 94 -47.60 0.88 -9.07
C ARG A 94 -47.55 2.17 -9.90
N ARG A 95 -48.55 3.04 -9.77
CA ARG A 95 -48.68 4.29 -10.55
C ARG A 95 -48.79 4.10 -12.07
N ARG A 96 -49.13 2.91 -12.58
CA ARG A 96 -49.41 2.70 -14.02
C ARG A 96 -50.39 3.73 -14.58
N ASP A 97 -51.43 4.05 -13.80
CA ASP A 97 -52.43 5.09 -14.12
C ASP A 97 -51.83 6.48 -14.36
N VAL A 98 -50.68 6.80 -13.76
CA VAL A 98 -49.97 8.06 -13.97
C VAL A 98 -49.28 8.05 -15.34
N PHE A 99 -48.61 6.95 -15.67
CA PHE A 99 -47.93 6.80 -16.97
C PHE A 99 -48.91 6.81 -18.13
N GLU A 100 -50.03 6.10 -18.02
CA GLU A 100 -51.12 6.11 -19.01
C GLU A 100 -51.68 7.53 -19.21
N ARG A 101 -51.93 8.27 -18.13
CA ARG A 101 -52.41 9.66 -18.19
C ARG A 101 -51.40 10.63 -18.81
N VAL A 102 -50.11 10.30 -18.76
CA VAL A 102 -49.04 11.06 -19.39
C VAL A 102 -48.98 10.75 -20.88
N ASP A 103 -49.02 9.47 -21.26
CA ASP A 103 -49.11 9.05 -22.66
C ASP A 103 -50.32 9.69 -23.35
N ASP A 104 -51.52 9.56 -22.77
CA ASP A 104 -52.74 10.20 -23.28
C ASP A 104 -52.58 11.71 -23.55
N ARG A 105 -51.85 12.42 -22.68
CA ARG A 105 -51.57 13.86 -22.84
C ARG A 105 -50.58 14.14 -23.95
N LEU A 106 -49.67 13.21 -24.22
CA LEU A 106 -48.65 13.31 -25.26
C LEU A 106 -49.19 12.88 -26.64
N GLN A 107 -50.32 12.17 -26.71
CA GLN A 107 -51.00 11.78 -27.96
C GLN A 107 -51.73 12.93 -28.71
N GLN A 108 -51.44 14.19 -28.38
CA GLN A 108 -52.03 15.36 -29.04
C GLN A 108 -51.45 15.59 -30.45
N ARG A 109 -52.08 16.44 -31.27
CA ARG A 109 -51.56 16.76 -32.62
C ARG A 109 -50.34 17.69 -32.61
N ARG A 110 -50.16 18.45 -31.53
CA ARG A 110 -49.06 19.38 -31.28
C ARG A 110 -48.85 19.48 -29.77
N LEU A 111 -47.61 19.61 -29.34
CA LEU A 111 -47.25 19.83 -27.94
C LEU A 111 -46.73 21.24 -27.74
N THR A 112 -47.20 21.87 -26.68
CA THR A 112 -46.77 23.18 -26.21
C THR A 112 -45.95 23.04 -24.93
N GLU A 113 -45.19 24.09 -24.59
CA GLU A 113 -44.49 24.15 -23.29
C GLU A 113 -45.44 23.96 -22.10
N SER A 114 -46.69 24.41 -22.21
CA SER A 114 -47.72 24.21 -21.18
C SER A 114 -48.14 22.75 -21.05
N ASP A 115 -48.13 21.98 -22.15
CA ASP A 115 -48.40 20.54 -22.11
C ASP A 115 -47.27 19.81 -21.38
N TRP A 116 -46.02 20.17 -21.65
CA TRP A 116 -44.86 19.64 -20.94
C TRP A 116 -44.87 19.94 -19.45
N GLN A 117 -45.26 21.15 -19.06
CA GLN A 117 -45.43 21.51 -17.65
C GLN A 117 -46.53 20.67 -16.99
N SER A 118 -47.61 20.39 -17.71
CA SER A 118 -48.71 19.54 -17.24
C SER A 118 -48.28 18.08 -17.10
N VAL A 119 -47.48 17.57 -18.03
CA VAL A 119 -46.89 16.22 -17.98
C VAL A 119 -45.96 16.08 -16.78
N ARG A 120 -45.04 17.03 -16.59
CA ARG A 120 -44.14 17.06 -15.41
C ARG A 120 -44.92 17.08 -14.09
N SER A 121 -45.99 17.87 -14.02
CA SER A 121 -46.85 17.94 -12.83
C SER A 121 -47.63 16.65 -12.60
N ALA A 122 -48.04 15.95 -13.67
CA ALA A 122 -48.72 14.67 -13.56
C ALA A 122 -47.78 13.57 -13.01
N LEU A 123 -46.48 13.64 -13.32
CA LEU A 123 -45.45 12.70 -12.86
C LEU A 123 -44.98 12.93 -11.43
N GLU A 124 -45.44 13.96 -10.73
CA GLU A 124 -45.01 14.24 -9.35
C GLU A 124 -45.17 13.03 -8.39
N PRO A 125 -46.28 12.26 -8.42
CA PRO A 125 -46.40 11.08 -7.56
C PRO A 125 -45.41 9.96 -7.89
N VAL A 126 -44.94 9.89 -9.15
CA VAL A 126 -43.90 8.95 -9.59
C VAL A 126 -42.54 9.44 -9.10
N ARG A 127 -42.27 10.74 -9.20
CA ARG A 127 -41.06 11.36 -8.62
C ARG A 127 -40.95 11.14 -7.14
N ASP A 128 -42.04 11.33 -6.38
CA ASP A 128 -42.06 11.01 -4.95
C ASP A 128 -41.61 9.57 -4.67
N ASP A 129 -41.98 8.63 -5.54
CA ASP A 129 -41.63 7.22 -5.41
C ASP A 129 -40.14 6.97 -5.74
N VAL A 130 -39.62 7.61 -6.78
CA VAL A 130 -38.17 7.59 -7.12
C VAL A 130 -37.33 8.24 -6.02
N ASP A 131 -37.73 9.41 -5.53
CA ASP A 131 -37.08 10.18 -4.47
C ASP A 131 -36.96 9.35 -3.17
N ARG A 132 -37.88 8.41 -2.91
CA ARG A 132 -37.75 7.49 -1.77
C ARG A 132 -36.55 6.55 -1.91
N LEU A 133 -36.32 6.00 -3.11
CA LEU A 133 -35.16 5.14 -3.39
C LEU A 133 -33.87 5.96 -3.31
N GLU A 134 -33.84 7.13 -3.92
CA GLU A 134 -32.68 8.02 -3.88
C GLU A 134 -32.36 8.46 -2.44
N ALA A 135 -33.38 8.82 -1.65
CA ALA A 135 -33.19 9.18 -0.25
C ALA A 135 -32.65 8.00 0.59
N ARG A 136 -33.01 6.76 0.27
CA ARG A 136 -32.44 5.56 0.90
C ARG A 136 -30.98 5.39 0.52
N ASP A 137 -30.65 5.52 -0.75
CA ASP A 137 -29.28 5.37 -1.24
C ASP A 137 -28.35 6.46 -0.69
N GLU A 138 -28.82 7.70 -0.63
CA GLU A 138 -28.07 8.82 -0.03
C GLU A 138 -27.93 8.64 1.50
N ALA A 139 -28.96 8.12 2.18
CA ALA A 139 -28.84 7.77 3.60
C ALA A 139 -27.85 6.61 3.83
N ARG A 140 -27.79 5.64 2.91
CA ARG A 140 -26.82 4.54 2.97
C ARG A 140 -25.39 5.09 2.85
N LYS A 141 -25.15 5.95 1.87
CA LYS A 141 -23.87 6.61 1.67
C LYS A 141 -23.42 7.40 2.91
N ARG A 142 -24.30 8.23 3.46
CA ARG A 142 -24.02 8.98 4.70
C ARG A 142 -23.65 8.08 5.88
N TYR A 143 -24.34 6.95 6.04
CA TYR A 143 -24.00 5.96 7.06
C TYR A 143 -22.63 5.32 6.82
N GLU A 144 -22.31 4.95 5.58
CA GLU A 144 -21.01 4.38 5.21
C GLU A 144 -19.88 5.38 5.47
N ASP A 145 -20.06 6.65 5.11
CA ASP A 145 -19.09 7.73 5.34
C ASP A 145 -18.88 8.01 6.84
N ALA A 146 -19.96 8.09 7.62
CA ALA A 146 -19.89 8.25 9.08
C ALA A 146 -19.15 7.07 9.74
N ARG A 147 -19.47 5.84 9.31
CA ARG A 147 -18.82 4.62 9.80
C ARG A 147 -17.35 4.59 9.45
N PHE A 148 -16.99 4.98 8.22
CA PHE A 148 -15.60 5.07 7.79
C PHE A 148 -14.81 6.08 8.63
N THR A 149 -15.40 7.26 8.87
CA THR A 149 -14.79 8.33 9.69
C THR A 149 -14.55 7.86 11.12
N ALA A 150 -15.55 7.22 11.75
CA ALA A 150 -15.42 6.65 13.08
C ALA A 150 -14.31 5.59 13.14
N ARG A 151 -14.24 4.70 12.13
CA ARG A 151 -13.19 3.67 12.06
C ARG A 151 -11.80 4.27 11.93
N ARG A 152 -11.62 5.25 11.06
CA ARG A 152 -10.36 5.99 10.90
C ARG A 152 -9.90 6.62 12.21
N ARG A 153 -10.84 7.16 13.00
CA ARG A 153 -10.52 7.73 14.31
C ARG A 153 -10.08 6.67 15.31
N ILE A 154 -10.72 5.51 15.33
CA ILE A 154 -10.32 4.37 16.17
C ILE A 154 -8.89 3.96 15.84
N ASP A 155 -8.59 3.69 14.56
CA ASP A 155 -7.27 3.24 14.15
C ASP A 155 -6.19 4.29 14.53
N ALA A 156 -6.47 5.59 14.34
CA ALA A 156 -5.55 6.66 14.74
C ALA A 156 -5.34 6.77 16.27
N LEU A 157 -6.35 6.44 17.07
CA LEU A 157 -6.23 6.40 18.53
C LEU A 157 -5.44 5.17 18.99
N GLU A 158 -5.63 4.01 18.34
CA GLU A 158 -4.86 2.80 18.60
C GLU A 158 -3.37 3.03 18.31
N ASP A 159 -3.03 3.62 17.18
CA ASP A 159 -1.66 4.00 16.83
C ASP A 159 -1.07 4.94 17.89
N ARG A 160 -1.84 5.95 18.32
CA ARG A 160 -1.38 6.91 19.33
C ARG A 160 -1.16 6.25 20.70
N ILE A 161 -2.01 5.31 21.08
CA ILE A 161 -1.84 4.54 22.32
C ILE A 161 -0.56 3.71 22.23
N ALA A 162 -0.34 3.00 21.12
CA ALA A 162 0.86 2.19 20.92
C ALA A 162 2.16 3.03 20.99
N ASP A 163 2.15 4.23 20.41
CA ASP A 163 3.26 5.19 20.51
C ASP A 163 3.52 5.62 21.96
N LEU A 164 2.46 5.97 22.70
CA LEU A 164 2.57 6.42 24.10
C LEU A 164 3.03 5.29 25.02
N GLU A 165 2.54 4.08 24.81
CA GLU A 165 3.03 2.88 25.52
C GLU A 165 4.50 2.61 25.20
N GLY A 166 4.92 2.82 23.94
CA GLY A 166 6.33 2.78 23.55
C GLY A 166 7.19 3.79 24.29
N LEU A 167 6.70 5.02 24.40
CA LEU A 167 7.37 6.08 25.15
C LEU A 167 7.44 5.76 26.65
N GLN A 168 6.36 5.23 27.22
CA GLN A 168 6.34 4.80 28.63
C GLN A 168 7.38 3.72 28.88
N ARG A 169 7.46 2.69 28.03
CA ARG A 169 8.49 1.64 28.12
C ARG A 169 9.91 2.20 28.07
N LEU A 170 10.15 3.21 27.23
CA LEU A 170 11.46 3.87 27.16
C LEU A 170 11.73 4.74 28.39
N GLY A 171 10.72 5.39 28.94
CA GLY A 171 10.82 6.17 30.18
C GLY A 171 11.13 5.31 31.40
N ASP A 172 10.64 4.06 31.42
CA ASP A 172 10.94 3.06 32.46
C ASP A 172 12.34 2.43 32.29
N ALA A 173 13.06 2.74 31.20
CA ALA A 173 14.42 2.23 31.01
C ALA A 173 15.38 2.90 32.01
N ASP A 174 16.13 2.08 32.75
CA ASP A 174 17.20 2.56 33.62
C ASP A 174 18.37 3.09 32.76
N LEU A 175 18.34 4.39 32.47
CA LEU A 175 19.40 5.09 31.74
C LEU A 175 20.70 5.19 32.55
N GLU A 176 20.68 4.85 33.84
CA GLU A 176 21.84 4.79 34.73
C GLU A 176 22.38 3.36 34.88
N ALA A 177 21.80 2.39 34.16
CA ALA A 177 22.28 1.03 34.18
C ALA A 177 23.79 0.98 33.83
N PRO A 178 24.63 0.32 34.63
CA PRO A 178 26.08 0.37 34.49
C PRO A 178 26.55 -0.35 33.23
N THR A 179 26.63 0.40 32.13
CA THR A 179 27.08 -0.07 30.82
C THR A 179 28.55 -0.52 30.84
N GLU A 180 29.31 -0.13 31.85
CA GLU A 180 30.69 -0.58 32.06
C GLU A 180 30.78 -2.10 32.19
N ARG A 181 29.71 -2.76 32.64
CA ARG A 181 29.63 -4.24 32.71
C ARG A 181 29.61 -4.91 31.34
N LEU A 182 29.31 -4.17 30.27
CA LEU A 182 29.32 -4.68 28.90
C LEU A 182 30.71 -4.67 28.27
N ARG A 183 31.65 -3.91 28.83
CA ARG A 183 33.03 -3.83 28.32
C ARG A 183 33.73 -5.17 28.40
N ASP A 184 33.76 -5.81 29.58
CA ASP A 184 34.50 -7.07 29.75
C ASP A 184 33.97 -8.19 28.82
N PRO A 185 32.65 -8.40 28.65
CA PRO A 185 32.14 -9.35 27.66
C PRO A 185 32.52 -9.04 26.21
N ILE A 186 32.52 -7.75 25.83
CA ILE A 186 32.88 -7.32 24.47
C ILE A 186 34.38 -7.52 24.24
N GLU A 187 35.22 -7.09 25.18
CA GLU A 187 36.67 -7.29 25.12
C GLU A 187 37.01 -8.78 25.07
N ALA A 188 36.39 -9.61 25.91
CA ALA A 188 36.58 -11.06 25.88
C ALA A 188 36.13 -11.70 24.57
N TYR A 189 35.08 -11.19 23.92
CA TYR A 189 34.69 -11.63 22.58
C TYR A 189 35.73 -11.23 21.54
N ASN A 190 36.16 -9.96 21.55
CA ASN A 190 37.17 -9.43 20.62
C ASN A 190 38.52 -10.13 20.78
N ASP A 191 38.95 -10.44 22.00
CA ASP A 191 40.14 -11.25 22.28
C ASP A 191 40.01 -12.64 21.63
N ARG A 192 38.89 -13.33 21.85
CA ARG A 192 38.66 -14.67 21.26
C ARG A 192 38.64 -14.64 19.73
N VAL A 193 38.07 -13.61 19.12
CA VAL A 193 38.08 -13.44 17.66
C VAL A 193 39.51 -13.22 17.15
N ARG A 194 40.30 -12.37 17.83
CA ARG A 194 41.70 -12.15 17.50
C ARG A 194 42.52 -13.43 17.61
N ASP A 195 42.40 -14.16 18.71
CA ASP A 195 43.07 -15.44 18.92
C ASP A 195 42.68 -16.47 17.85
N ALA A 196 41.39 -16.58 17.52
CA ALA A 196 40.89 -17.50 16.50
C ALA A 196 41.42 -17.15 15.10
N PHE A 197 41.52 -15.86 14.76
CA PHE A 197 42.06 -15.41 13.48
C PHE A 197 43.57 -15.64 13.38
N ASP A 198 44.31 -15.37 14.46
CA ASP A 198 45.74 -15.65 14.56
C ASP A 198 46.03 -17.15 14.39
N GLU A 199 45.23 -17.99 15.04
CA GLU A 199 45.31 -19.44 14.89
C GLU A 199 44.95 -19.87 13.46
N PHE A 200 43.90 -19.31 12.86
CA PHE A 200 43.51 -19.57 11.47
C PHE A 200 44.68 -19.24 10.53
N ARG A 201 45.30 -18.08 10.67
CA ARG A 201 46.43 -17.64 9.84
C ARG A 201 47.68 -18.54 9.95
N ARG A 202 47.90 -19.17 11.12
CA ARG A 202 49.04 -20.07 11.38
C ARG A 202 48.78 -21.53 11.00
N SER A 203 47.51 -21.93 10.87
CA SER A 203 47.14 -23.35 10.74
C SER A 203 46.58 -23.70 9.36
N VAL A 204 45.84 -22.80 8.70
CA VAL A 204 45.27 -23.08 7.38
C VAL A 204 46.24 -22.75 6.25
N SER A 205 46.07 -23.45 5.13
CA SER A 205 46.86 -23.19 3.93
C SER A 205 46.69 -21.75 3.46
N ALA A 206 47.74 -21.17 2.88
CA ALA A 206 47.66 -19.83 2.31
C ALA A 206 46.59 -19.73 1.20
N ARG A 207 46.33 -20.84 0.48
CA ARG A 207 45.22 -20.92 -0.50
C ARG A 207 43.88 -20.66 0.16
N ASP A 208 43.56 -21.44 1.20
CA ASP A 208 42.29 -21.33 1.90
C ASP A 208 42.15 -19.99 2.63
N PHE A 209 43.25 -19.48 3.17
CA PHE A 209 43.28 -18.18 3.84
C PHE A 209 42.99 -17.02 2.87
N LEU A 210 43.62 -16.98 1.70
CA LEU A 210 43.36 -15.93 0.72
C LEU A 210 41.97 -16.06 0.09
N ASP A 211 41.46 -17.27 -0.10
CA ASP A 211 40.08 -17.50 -0.52
C ASP A 211 39.07 -17.01 0.53
N PHE A 212 39.37 -17.17 1.82
CA PHE A 212 38.59 -16.56 2.89
C PHE A 212 38.60 -15.03 2.75
N VAL A 213 39.76 -14.41 2.53
CA VAL A 213 39.85 -12.95 2.31
C VAL A 213 39.02 -12.51 1.12
N VAL A 214 39.04 -13.24 0.00
CA VAL A 214 38.17 -12.94 -1.16
C VAL A 214 36.68 -12.98 -0.78
N LYS A 215 36.25 -13.95 0.05
CA LYS A 215 34.86 -14.05 0.53
C LYS A 215 34.47 -12.86 1.41
N THR A 216 35.41 -12.27 2.17
CA THR A 216 35.13 -11.10 3.02
C THR A 216 34.67 -9.86 2.24
N ARG A 217 34.91 -9.80 0.92
CA ARG A 217 34.38 -8.74 0.05
C ARG A 217 32.86 -8.59 0.08
N ALA A 218 32.12 -9.65 0.40
CA ALA A 218 30.67 -9.60 0.56
C ALA A 218 30.21 -8.97 1.88
N TYR A 219 31.13 -8.64 2.80
CA TYR A 219 30.86 -8.18 4.15
C TYR A 219 31.43 -6.76 4.36
N PRO A 220 30.61 -5.69 4.23
CA PRO A 220 31.07 -4.30 4.24
C PRO A 220 31.79 -3.83 5.51
N LEU A 221 31.64 -4.56 6.62
CA LEU A 221 32.26 -4.24 7.90
C LEU A 221 33.66 -4.86 8.07
N VAL A 222 34.10 -5.70 7.13
CA VAL A 222 35.43 -6.32 7.14
C VAL A 222 36.34 -5.53 6.20
N GLY A 223 37.33 -4.83 6.74
CA GLY A 223 38.20 -3.91 6.01
C GLY A 223 39.32 -4.54 5.19
N PHE A 224 39.21 -5.81 4.79
CA PHE A 224 40.27 -6.47 4.05
C PHE A 224 40.30 -6.06 2.58
N GLU A 225 41.51 -5.76 2.10
CA GLU A 225 41.78 -5.55 0.68
C GLU A 225 41.85 -6.92 -0.04
N SER A 226 41.29 -6.99 -1.25
CA SER A 226 41.41 -8.17 -2.09
C SER A 226 42.88 -8.56 -2.31
N PRO A 227 43.20 -9.86 -2.34
CA PRO A 227 44.56 -10.30 -2.59
C PRO A 227 45.04 -9.89 -3.98
N PRO A 228 46.30 -9.46 -4.14
CA PRO A 228 46.91 -9.25 -5.45
C PRO A 228 46.85 -10.52 -6.30
N ASP A 229 46.47 -10.38 -7.57
CA ASP A 229 46.25 -11.51 -8.49
C ASP A 229 47.48 -12.42 -8.62
N ASP A 230 48.69 -11.83 -8.65
CA ASP A 230 49.96 -12.55 -8.75
C ASP A 230 50.25 -13.42 -7.52
N LEU A 231 49.86 -12.96 -6.34
CA LEU A 231 49.98 -13.72 -5.10
C LEU A 231 48.93 -14.83 -5.01
N HIS A 232 47.67 -14.52 -5.36
CA HIS A 232 46.57 -15.49 -5.35
C HIS A 232 46.83 -16.63 -6.34
N GLU A 233 47.24 -16.31 -7.57
CA GLU A 233 47.59 -17.29 -8.61
C GLU A 233 48.80 -18.15 -8.20
N TYR A 234 49.84 -17.55 -7.63
CA TYR A 234 51.02 -18.27 -7.15
C TYR A 234 50.65 -19.30 -6.09
N VAL A 235 49.91 -18.86 -5.07
CA VAL A 235 49.49 -19.70 -3.96
C VAL A 235 48.56 -20.81 -4.47
N ALA A 236 47.66 -20.55 -5.41
CA ALA A 236 46.79 -21.57 -6.00
C ALA A 236 47.54 -22.65 -6.82
N SER A 237 48.63 -22.29 -7.50
CA SER A 237 49.32 -23.16 -8.47
C SER A 237 50.56 -23.87 -7.93
N HIS A 238 51.16 -23.39 -6.83
CA HIS A 238 52.42 -23.93 -6.29
C HIS A 238 52.20 -24.64 -4.96
N GLU A 239 52.92 -25.74 -4.72
CA GLU A 239 52.85 -26.54 -3.48
C GLU A 239 53.12 -25.71 -2.22
N ALA A 240 53.96 -24.66 -2.32
CA ALA A 240 54.16 -23.70 -1.23
C ALA A 240 52.87 -23.01 -0.76
N GLY A 241 51.80 -22.98 -1.56
CA GLY A 241 50.49 -22.48 -1.14
C GLY A 241 49.72 -23.36 -0.18
N GLU A 242 50.17 -24.62 0.03
CA GLU A 242 49.64 -25.52 1.07
C GLU A 242 50.17 -25.17 2.45
N GLU A 243 51.25 -24.38 2.51
CA GLU A 243 51.83 -23.88 3.75
C GLU A 243 51.02 -22.71 4.31
N PRO A 244 51.00 -22.51 5.63
CA PRO A 244 50.34 -21.36 6.24
C PRO A 244 50.94 -20.02 5.84
N VAL A 245 50.14 -18.95 5.98
CA VAL A 245 50.58 -17.58 5.63
C VAL A 245 51.82 -17.16 6.44
N ASP A 246 51.85 -17.51 7.73
CA ASP A 246 53.01 -17.20 8.57
C ASP A 246 54.27 -17.98 8.13
N GLN A 247 54.12 -19.21 7.64
CA GLN A 247 55.22 -20.00 7.07
C GLN A 247 55.73 -19.39 5.76
N LEU A 248 54.82 -18.93 4.89
CA LEU A 248 55.18 -18.19 3.67
C LEU A 248 55.91 -16.88 3.96
N LEU A 249 55.52 -16.17 5.02
CA LEU A 249 56.20 -14.96 5.49
C LEU A 249 57.60 -15.24 6.04
N GLU A 250 57.82 -16.44 6.61
CA GLU A 250 59.13 -16.91 7.02
C GLU A 250 60.01 -17.29 5.81
N TYR A 251 59.47 -18.05 4.86
CA TYR A 251 60.16 -18.37 3.60
C TYR A 251 60.55 -17.09 2.83
N ALA A 252 59.70 -16.05 2.86
CA ALA A 252 60.03 -14.76 2.26
C ALA A 252 61.31 -14.12 2.83
N ASP A 253 61.71 -14.42 4.07
CA ASP A 253 62.96 -13.94 4.68
C ASP A 253 64.19 -14.76 4.30
N TYR A 254 64.01 -15.97 3.80
CA TYR A 254 65.14 -16.85 3.50
C TYR A 254 65.90 -16.40 2.26
N SER A 255 67.20 -16.67 2.20
CA SER A 255 67.99 -16.46 0.97
C SER A 255 67.56 -17.47 -0.10
N LYS A 256 67.83 -17.18 -1.39
CA LYS A 256 67.51 -18.12 -2.49
C LYS A 256 68.11 -19.51 -2.25
N SER A 257 69.38 -19.58 -1.87
CA SER A 257 70.08 -20.84 -1.55
C SER A 257 69.49 -21.59 -0.36
N LYS A 258 68.85 -20.89 0.59
CA LYS A 258 68.14 -21.54 1.69
C LYS A 258 66.77 -22.04 1.23
N LEU A 259 66.09 -21.30 0.36
CA LEU A 259 64.77 -21.67 -0.19
C LEU A 259 64.81 -22.89 -1.12
N ASP A 260 65.91 -23.13 -1.84
CA ASP A 260 66.11 -24.34 -2.66
C ASP A 260 65.89 -25.64 -1.86
N HIS A 261 65.97 -25.59 -0.53
CA HIS A 261 65.72 -26.73 0.37
C HIS A 261 64.27 -26.88 0.84
N TYR A 262 63.42 -25.87 0.65
CA TYR A 262 62.04 -25.85 1.17
C TYR A 262 60.98 -25.72 0.08
N VAL A 263 61.31 -25.13 -1.07
CA VAL A 263 60.36 -24.94 -2.17
C VAL A 263 60.96 -25.33 -3.51
N ALA A 264 60.13 -25.90 -4.38
CA ALA A 264 60.56 -26.35 -5.71
C ALA A 264 60.98 -25.21 -6.65
N ASP A 265 60.44 -24.00 -6.45
CA ASP A 265 60.80 -22.80 -7.22
C ASP A 265 61.02 -21.59 -6.30
N PRO A 266 62.26 -21.38 -5.81
CA PRO A 266 62.61 -20.23 -4.98
C PRO A 266 62.49 -18.87 -5.69
N GLU A 267 62.62 -18.83 -7.01
CA GLU A 267 62.51 -17.57 -7.76
C GLU A 267 61.05 -17.11 -7.83
N ALA A 268 60.13 -18.05 -8.10
CA ALA A 268 58.70 -17.79 -8.08
C ALA A 268 58.21 -17.36 -6.68
N LEU A 269 58.69 -17.99 -5.60
CA LEU A 269 58.36 -17.56 -4.23
C LEU A 269 58.86 -16.13 -3.95
N LYS A 270 60.10 -15.82 -4.33
CA LYS A 270 60.67 -14.48 -4.13
C LYS A 270 59.88 -13.43 -4.90
N ARG A 271 59.49 -13.72 -6.14
CA ARG A 271 58.75 -12.79 -6.99
C ARG A 271 57.35 -12.50 -6.45
N ASN A 272 56.59 -13.53 -6.08
CA ASN A 272 55.16 -13.40 -5.79
C ASN A 272 54.86 -13.21 -4.29
N VAL A 273 55.63 -13.86 -3.39
CA VAL A 273 55.41 -13.78 -1.94
C VAL A 273 56.27 -12.69 -1.29
N SER A 274 57.57 -12.64 -1.59
CA SER A 274 58.46 -11.66 -0.92
C SER A 274 58.16 -10.21 -1.32
N THR A 275 57.73 -9.98 -2.57
CA THR A 275 57.28 -8.65 -3.03
C THR A 275 55.97 -8.20 -2.37
N ARG A 276 55.11 -9.15 -1.97
CA ARG A 276 53.78 -8.89 -1.40
C ARG A 276 53.72 -9.07 0.12
N ARG A 277 54.87 -9.14 0.79
CA ARG A 277 54.99 -9.36 2.23
C ARG A 277 54.18 -8.37 3.08
N THR A 278 54.16 -7.11 2.67
CA THR A 278 53.42 -6.05 3.39
C THR A 278 51.92 -6.30 3.37
N TYR A 279 51.37 -6.83 2.27
CA TYR A 279 49.97 -7.21 2.18
C TYR A 279 49.64 -8.33 3.16
N LEU A 280 50.38 -9.45 3.10
CA LEU A 280 50.17 -10.60 3.99
C LEU A 280 50.33 -10.24 5.48
N ARG A 281 51.26 -9.34 5.82
CA ARG A 281 51.43 -8.86 7.21
C ARG A 281 50.25 -8.02 7.71
N ARG A 282 49.56 -7.30 6.84
CA ARG A 282 48.41 -6.45 7.17
C ARG A 282 47.11 -7.21 7.36
N LEU A 283 47.05 -8.48 6.93
CA LEU A 283 45.90 -9.34 7.17
C LEU A 283 45.94 -9.81 8.63
N GLY A 284 45.35 -8.98 9.51
CA GLY A 284 45.19 -9.24 10.93
C GLY A 284 43.73 -9.20 11.34
N ALA A 285 43.45 -9.46 12.60
CA ALA A 285 42.10 -9.39 13.15
C ALA A 285 41.63 -7.96 13.49
N GLU A 286 42.42 -6.94 13.14
CA GLU A 286 42.17 -5.51 13.37
C GLU A 286 42.26 -4.71 12.07
#